data_AF-A0A5R2MTX1-F1
#
_entry.id   AF-A0A5R2MTX1-F1
#
_cell.length_a   1.000
_cell.length_b   1.000
_cell.length_c   1.000
_cell.angle_alpha   90.00
_cell.angle_beta   90.00
_cell.angle_gamma   90.00
#
_symmetry.space_group_name_H-M   'P 1'
#
loop_
_entity.id
_entity.type
_entity.pdbx_description
1 polymer ?
#
loop_
_entity_poly.entity_id
_entity_poly.type
_entity_poly.pdbx_seq_one_letter_code
_entity_poly.pdbx_strand_id
1 'polypeptide(L)' 'MSKSYRDGLPISPENFVDQLMRLKRGSIGRRDFLGLTGLGIATAVMAREIGIMPTPAFAAESLGDRMSIAT' A
#
# COMPACT_ATOMS: atom_id res chain seq x y z
N MET A 1 -14.73 16.66 -12.98
CA MET A 1 -15.01 16.48 -11.54
C MET A 1 -14.16 17.50 -10.79
N SER A 2 -14.75 18.50 -10.14
CA SER A 2 -14.00 19.51 -9.38
C SER A 2 -13.42 18.85 -8.13
N LYS A 3 -12.10 18.95 -7.93
CA LYS A 3 -11.40 18.39 -6.78
C LYS A 3 -11.92 19.08 -5.50
N SER A 4 -12.33 18.32 -4.50
CA SER A 4 -12.80 18.86 -3.24
C SER A 4 -11.60 19.41 -2.47
N TYR A 5 -11.75 20.55 -1.77
CA TYR A 5 -10.70 21.07 -0.88
C TYR A 5 -10.26 20.04 0.17
N ARG A 6 -11.14 19.08 0.50
CA ARG A 6 -10.87 18.00 1.45
C ARG A 6 -9.95 16.92 0.90
N ASP A 7 -9.71 16.85 -0.41
CA ASP A 7 -8.93 15.78 -1.06
C ASP A 7 -7.42 15.85 -0.74
N GLY A 8 -6.96 16.90 -0.05
CA GLY A 8 -5.57 17.05 0.40
C GLY A 8 -5.42 17.25 1.91
N LEU A 9 -6.50 17.16 2.68
CA LEU A 9 -6.41 17.30 4.13
C LEU A 9 -5.88 16.02 4.78
N PRO A 10 -5.17 16.13 5.92
CA PRO A 10 -4.81 14.97 6.72
C PRO A 10 -6.04 14.13 7.08
N ILE A 11 -5.90 12.80 7.05
CA ILE A 11 -6.96 11.89 7.45
C ILE A 11 -7.39 12.17 8.90
N SER A 12 -8.71 12.16 9.16
CA SER A 12 -9.20 12.32 10.53
C SER A 12 -8.88 11.07 11.36
N PRO A 13 -8.72 11.20 12.69
CA PRO A 13 -8.46 10.05 13.56
C PRO A 13 -9.54 8.96 13.46
N GLU A 14 -10.82 9.32 13.35
CA GLU A 14 -11.89 8.31 13.26
C GLU A 14 -11.79 7.51 11.96
N ASN A 15 -11.54 8.21 10.84
CA ASN A 15 -11.36 7.57 9.54
C ASN A 15 -10.12 6.67 9.53
N PHE A 16 -9.04 7.09 10.17
CA PHE A 16 -7.85 6.26 10.32
C PHE A 16 -8.15 4.94 11.06
N VAL A 17 -8.85 5.04 12.19
CA VAL A 17 -9.24 3.86 12.98
C VAL A 17 -10.16 2.93 12.19
N ASP A 18 -11.09 3.48 11.40
CA ASP A 18 -11.94 2.65 10.52
C ASP A 18 -11.10 1.89 9.48
N GLN A 19 -10.19 2.56 8.79
CA GLN A 19 -9.29 1.90 7.83
C GLN A 19 -8.40 0.86 8.52
N LEU A 20 -7.95 1.11 9.75
CA LEU A 20 -7.16 0.15 10.52
C LEU A 20 -7.97 -1.11 10.86
N MET A 21 -9.24 -0.94 11.25
CA MET A 21 -10.12 -2.07 11.51
C MET A 21 -10.45 -2.86 10.23
N ARG A 22 -10.57 -2.17 9.09
CA ARG A 22 -10.72 -2.82 7.77
C ARG A 22 -9.48 -3.63 7.40
N LEU A 23 -8.28 -3.11 7.65
CA LEU A 23 -7.02 -3.83 7.44
C LEU A 23 -6.95 -5.07 8.34
N LYS A 24 -7.30 -4.92 9.63
CA LYS A 24 -7.33 -6.04 10.59
C LYS A 24 -8.29 -7.16 10.17
N ARG A 25 -9.46 -6.80 9.64
CA ARG A 25 -10.43 -7.77 9.09
C ARG A 25 -9.99 -8.38 7.75
N GLY A 26 -8.97 -7.85 7.10
CA GLY A 26 -8.54 -8.27 5.76
C GLY A 26 -9.44 -7.74 4.63
N SER A 27 -10.33 -6.78 4.91
CA SER A 27 -11.19 -6.16 3.90
C SER A 27 -10.44 -5.21 2.95
N ILE A 28 -9.23 -4.80 3.32
CA ILE A 28 -8.31 -4.03 2.49
C ILE A 28 -6.89 -4.58 2.63
N GLY A 29 -6.08 -4.46 1.58
CA GLY A 29 -4.68 -4.84 1.62
C GLY A 29 -3.80 -3.79 2.31
N ARG A 30 -2.55 -4.16 2.61
CA ARG A 30 -1.54 -3.23 3.18
C ARG A 30 -1.30 -2.02 2.25
N ARG A 31 -1.24 -2.24 0.93
CA ARG A 31 -1.08 -1.17 -0.06
C ARG A 31 -2.25 -0.20 -0.07
N ASP A 32 -3.48 -0.71 -0.02
CA ASP A 32 -4.69 0.12 0.02
C ASP A 32 -4.77 0.94 1.30
N PHE A 33 -4.47 0.33 2.46
CA PHE A 33 -4.43 1.03 3.73
C PHE A 33 -3.41 2.18 3.72
N LEU A 34 -2.19 1.94 3.24
CA LEU A 34 -1.16 2.96 3.14
C LEU A 34 -1.56 4.08 2.16
N GLY A 35 -2.23 3.75 1.05
CA GLY A 35 -2.75 4.74 0.10
C GLY A 35 -3.86 5.61 0.71
N LEU A 36 -4.86 4.98 1.34
CA LEU A 36 -6.04 5.66 1.91
C LEU A 36 -5.71 6.53 3.12
N THR A 37 -4.72 6.14 3.93
CA THR A 37 -4.30 6.89 5.12
C THR A 37 -3.24 7.96 4.83
N GLY A 38 -2.72 8.02 3.58
CA GLY A 38 -1.59 8.88 3.23
C GLY A 38 -0.25 8.40 3.78
N LEU A 39 -0.22 7.33 4.59
CA LEU A 39 1.00 6.76 5.15
C LEU A 39 1.91 6.17 4.08
N GLY A 40 1.41 5.81 2.90
CA GLY A 40 2.24 5.26 1.81
C GLY A 40 3.33 6.23 1.36
N ILE A 41 3.04 7.52 1.32
CA ILE A 41 4.04 8.55 0.99
C ILE A 41 5.03 8.71 2.15
N ALA A 42 4.54 8.74 3.40
CA ALA A 42 5.40 8.83 4.58
C ALA A 42 6.36 7.63 4.69
N THR A 43 5.86 6.42 4.44
CA THR A 43 6.66 5.19 4.41
C THR A 43 7.64 5.21 3.24
N ALA A 44 7.28 5.75 2.07
CA ALA A 44 8.22 5.89 0.95
C ALA A 44 9.37 6.86 1.26
N VAL A 45 9.06 8.01 1.88
CA VAL A 45 10.08 8.95 2.35
C VAL A 45 10.96 8.30 3.40
N MET A 46 10.37 7.64 4.40
CA MET A 46 11.10 6.94 5.45
C MET A 46 11.99 5.83 4.87
N ALA A 47 11.48 5.02 3.94
CA ALA A 47 12.21 3.95 3.25
C ALA A 47 13.43 4.46 2.48
N ARG A 48 13.33 5.66 1.88
CA ARG A 48 14.46 6.33 1.22
C ARG A 48 15.56 6.71 2.23
N GLU A 49 15.18 7.23 3.39
CA GLU A 49 16.13 7.67 4.43
C GLU A 49 16.77 6.49 5.16
N ILE A 50 16.04 5.39 5.41
CA ILE A 50 16.55 4.21 6.12
C ILE A 50 17.26 3.20 5.20
N GLY A 51 17.38 3.49 3.91
CA GLY A 51 18.11 2.63 2.95
C GLY A 51 17.44 1.28 2.64
N ILE A 52 16.18 1.09 3.06
CA ILE A 52 15.41 -0.13 2.79
C ILE A 52 14.56 0.08 1.52
N MET A 53 15.23 0.36 0.39
CA MET A 53 14.55 0.31 -0.89
C MET A 53 14.31 -1.17 -1.25
N PRO A 54 13.08 -1.57 -1.62
CA PRO A 54 12.87 -2.89 -2.19
C PRO A 54 13.72 -3.01 -3.45
N THR A 55 14.66 -3.95 -3.44
CA THR A 55 15.38 -4.31 -4.66
C THR A 55 14.38 -4.92 -5.64
N PRO A 56 14.48 -4.60 -6.94
CA PRO A 56 13.68 -5.28 -7.95
C PRO A 56 13.92 -6.79 -7.82
N ALA A 57 12.85 -7.54 -7.56
CA ALA A 57 12.90 -8.98 -7.56
C ALA A 57 12.94 -9.45 -9.02
N PHE A 58 14.14 -9.75 -9.53
CA PHE A 58 14.34 -10.33 -10.88
C PHE A 58 13.83 -11.77 -11.01
N ALA A 59 13.13 -12.31 -10.00
CA ALA A 59 12.55 -13.65 -10.02
C ALA A 59 11.47 -13.83 -11.11
N ALA A 60 11.01 -12.76 -11.76
CA ALA A 60 10.15 -12.83 -12.94
C ALA A 60 10.88 -13.29 -14.21
N GLU A 61 12.21 -13.23 -14.27
CA GLU A 61 12.99 -13.70 -15.43
C GLU A 61 13.26 -15.22 -15.36
N SER A 62 13.19 -15.81 -14.17
CA SER A 62 13.44 -17.24 -13.92
C SER A 62 12.17 -18.05 -13.67
N LEU A 63 10.99 -17.44 -13.86
CA LEU A 63 9.77 -18.22 -14.03
C LEU A 63 9.81 -18.77 -15.46
N GLY A 64 10.50 -19.91 -15.62
CA GLY A 64 10.44 -20.68 -16.85
C GLY A 64 8.97 -20.92 -17.23
N ASP A 65 8.73 -21.02 -18.54
CA ASP A 65 7.45 -21.04 -19.28
C ASP A 65 6.39 -22.08 -18.85
N ARG A 66 6.49 -22.68 -17.66
CA ARG A 66 5.59 -23.72 -17.16
C ARG A 66 5.16 -23.47 -15.72
N MET A 67 3.96 -22.93 -15.58
CA MET A 67 3.18 -22.91 -14.35
C MET A 67 2.17 -24.07 -14.38
N SER A 68 2.33 -25.07 -13.52
CA SER A 68 1.36 -26.16 -13.35
C SER A 68 0.46 -25.87 -12.16
N ILE A 69 -0.73 -25.33 -12.42
CA ILE A 69 -1.81 -25.28 -11.44
C ILE A 69 -2.71 -26.52 -11.66
N ALA A 70 -2.49 -27.57 -10.88
CA ALA A 70 -3.49 -28.62 -10.75
C ALA A 70 -4.65 -28.08 -9.87
N THR A 71 -5.87 -28.30 -10.34
CA THR A 71 -7.15 -27.93 -9.69
C THR A 71 -7.40 -28.76 -8.45
#